data_AF-A0A2D4XDJ6-F1
#
_entry.id   AF-A0A2D4XDJ6-F1
#
_cell.length_a   1.000
_cell.length_b   1.000
_cell.length_c   1.000
_cell.angle_alpha   90.00
_cell.angle_beta   90.00
_cell.angle_gamma   90.00
#
_symmetry.space_group_name_H-M   'P 1'
#
loop_
_entity.id
_entity.type
_entity.pdbx_description
1 polymer ?
#
loop_
_entity_poly.entity_id
_entity_poly.type
_entity_poly.pdbx_seq_one_letter_code
_entity_poly.pdbx_strand_id
1 'polypeptide(L)'
;MAIVSPCINVCVTDPESDLCYGCARTTAEITKWSSYSDKEQTEVVEASMSRMDGWQLESFQKAYKQKIETGLSPIKKQKLQNDD
;
A
#
# COMPACT_ATOMS: atom_id res chain seq x y z
N MET A 1 -7.75 -13.23 10.55
CA MET A 1 -7.63 -11.83 11.00
C MET A 1 -7.35 -11.03 9.75
N ALA A 2 -8.23 -10.11 9.34
CA ALA A 2 -8.05 -9.46 8.03
C ALA A 2 -6.76 -8.62 7.98
N ILE A 3 -5.88 -8.91 7.02
CA ILE A 3 -4.66 -8.11 6.80
C ILE A 3 -5.02 -6.83 6.06
N VAL A 4 -4.55 -5.70 6.58
CA VAL A 4 -4.79 -4.39 5.94
C VAL A 4 -3.97 -4.31 4.65
N SER A 5 -4.62 -3.97 3.53
CA SER A 5 -3.90 -3.80 2.27
C SER A 5 -2.85 -2.66 2.37
N PRO A 6 -1.63 -2.82 1.83
CA PRO A 6 -0.58 -1.80 1.88
C PRO A 6 -0.84 -0.63 0.92
N CYS A 7 -1.94 -0.63 0.15
CA CYS A 7 -2.26 0.50 -0.73
C CYS A 7 -2.52 1.80 0.06
N ILE A 8 -1.76 2.86 -0.23
CA ILE A 8 -1.91 4.19 0.37
C ILE A 8 -2.63 5.22 -0.53
N ASN A 9 -3.31 4.75 -1.58
CA ASN A 9 -4.02 5.59 -2.57
C ASN A 9 -3.11 6.51 -3.40
N VAL A 10 -1.82 6.21 -3.48
CA VAL A 10 -0.91 6.66 -4.55
C VAL A 10 -0.81 5.51 -5.55
N CYS A 11 -1.42 5.65 -6.73
CA CYS A 11 -1.47 4.55 -7.71
C CYS A 11 -0.88 5.00 -9.05
N VAL A 12 0.42 4.75 -9.20
CA VAL A 12 1.14 4.84 -10.47
C VAL A 12 2.10 3.63 -10.49
N THR A 13 2.13 2.89 -11.58
CA THR A 13 2.99 1.71 -11.75
C THR A 13 4.16 2.07 -12.66
N ASP A 14 5.36 1.64 -12.30
CA ASP A 14 6.53 1.72 -13.16
C ASP A 14 6.43 0.70 -14.31
N PRO A 15 6.44 1.12 -15.59
CA PRO A 15 6.37 0.19 -16.72
C PRO A 15 7.58 -0.73 -16.85
N GLU A 16 8.73 -0.40 -16.26
CA GLU A 16 9.94 -1.24 -16.35
C GLU A 16 9.95 -2.33 -15.26
N SER A 17 9.74 -1.96 -13.99
CA SER A 17 9.79 -2.90 -12.87
C SER A 17 8.46 -3.57 -12.49
N ASP A 18 7.32 -3.11 -13.05
CA ASP A 18 5.95 -3.47 -12.63
C ASP A 18 5.61 -3.10 -11.17
N LEU A 19 6.44 -2.31 -10.50
CA LEU A 19 6.18 -1.90 -9.12
C LEU A 19 5.34 -0.62 -9.05
N CYS A 20 4.35 -0.62 -8.16
CA CYS A 20 3.62 0.59 -7.83
C CYS A 20 4.49 1.56 -7.02
N TYR A 21 4.69 2.80 -7.50
CA TYR A 21 5.47 3.83 -6.78
C TYR A 21 4.95 4.11 -5.36
N GLY A 22 3.65 3.91 -5.12
CA GLY A 22 3.03 4.18 -3.83
C GLY A 22 3.14 3.07 -2.79
N CYS A 23 3.12 1.80 -3.22
CA CYS A 23 3.07 0.66 -2.29
C CYS A 23 4.00 -0.49 -2.65
N ALA A 24 4.81 -0.35 -3.70
CA ALA A 24 5.76 -1.34 -4.21
C ALA A 24 5.17 -2.74 -4.47
N ARG A 25 3.85 -2.84 -4.61
CA ARG A 25 3.19 -4.07 -5.09
C ARG A 25 3.28 -4.16 -6.61
N THR A 26 3.40 -5.38 -7.10
CA THR A 26 3.27 -5.71 -8.52
C THR A 26 1.81 -5.64 -8.98
N THR A 27 1.58 -5.54 -10.29
CA THR A 27 0.21 -5.57 -10.85
C THR A 27 -0.48 -6.90 -10.52
N ALA A 28 0.27 -8.00 -10.51
CA ALA A 28 -0.23 -9.31 -10.13
C ALA A 28 -0.69 -9.36 -8.66
N GLU A 29 0.12 -8.83 -7.73
CA GLU A 29 -0.23 -8.74 -6.30
C GLU A 29 -1.44 -7.84 -6.06
N ILE A 30 -1.57 -6.74 -6.80
CA ILE A 30 -2.73 -5.84 -6.73
C ILE A 30 -4.00 -6.58 -7.16
N THR A 31 -3.96 -7.29 -8.29
CA THR A 31 -5.12 -7.95 -8.89
C THR A 31 -5.57 -9.16 -8.06
N LYS A 32 -4.63 -9.92 -7.49
CA LYS A 32 -4.92 -11.16 -6.74
C LYS A 32 -5.18 -10.94 -5.25
N TRP A 33 -5.03 -9.71 -4.73
CA TRP A 33 -5.10 -9.43 -3.29
C TRP A 33 -6.31 -10.04 -2.57
N SER A 34 -7.51 -9.94 -3.16
CA SER A 34 -8.75 -10.46 -2.56
C SER A 34 -8.83 -11.99 -2.55
N SER A 35 -8.00 -12.67 -3.34
CA SER A 35 -7.92 -14.14 -3.39
C SER A 35 -6.83 -14.72 -2.48
N TYR A 36 -5.94 -13.87 -1.96
CA TYR A 36 -4.85 -14.30 -1.07
C TYR A 36 -5.36 -14.62 0.34
N SER A 37 -4.80 -15.68 0.92
CA SER A 37 -4.91 -16.00 2.34
C SER A 37 -4.24 -14.94 3.23
N ASP A 38 -4.58 -14.92 4.53
CA ASP A 38 -3.93 -14.02 5.50
C ASP A 38 -2.39 -14.16 5.48
N LYS A 39 -1.88 -15.37 5.23
CA LYS A 39 -0.43 -15.63 5.11
C LYS A 39 0.15 -14.95 3.87
N GLU A 40 -0.44 -15.19 2.70
CA GLU A 40 0.02 -14.57 1.44
C GLU A 40 -0.11 -13.04 1.49
N GLN A 41 -1.17 -12.50 2.12
CA GLN A 41 -1.33 -11.06 2.31
C GLN A 41 -0.22 -10.47 3.19
N THR A 42 0.17 -11.18 4.26
CA THR A 42 1.30 -10.78 5.11
C THR A 42 2.60 -10.78 4.34
N GLU A 43 2.89 -11.85 3.60
CA GLU A 43 4.09 -11.98 2.77
C GLU A 43 4.19 -10.85 1.73
N VAL A 44 3.08 -10.49 1.09
CA VAL A 44 3.03 -9.37 0.12
C VAL A 44 3.28 -8.03 0.80
N VAL A 45 2.76 -7.80 2.01
CA VAL A 45 2.99 -6.57 2.78
C VAL A 45 4.48 -6.44 3.15
N GLU A 46 5.09 -7.51 3.63
CA GLU A 46 6.52 -7.56 3.96
C GLU A 46 7.40 -7.35 2.72
N ALA A 47 7.09 -8.06 1.63
CA ALA A 47 7.79 -7.91 0.36
C ALA A 47 7.71 -6.47 -0.16
N SER A 48 6.53 -5.85 -0.10
CA SER A 48 6.33 -4.45 -0.47
C SER A 48 7.27 -3.53 0.30
N MET A 49 7.34 -3.65 1.62
CA MET A 49 8.24 -2.84 2.46
C MET A 49 9.71 -3.08 2.14
N SER A 50 10.09 -4.33 1.86
CA SER A 50 11.49 -4.68 1.54
C SER A 50 12.00 -4.11 0.21
N ARG A 51 11.09 -3.77 -0.71
CA ARG A 51 11.40 -3.20 -2.03
C ARG A 51 11.59 -1.68 -2.00
N MET A 52 11.24 -1.00 -0.91
CA MET A 52 11.35 0.45 -0.75
C MET A 52 12.55 0.82 0.11
N ASP A 53 13.10 2.01 -0.10
CA ASP A 53 14.17 2.55 0.72
C ASP A 53 14.00 4.07 0.98
N GLY A 54 14.90 4.61 1.80
CA GLY A 54 15.00 6.03 2.10
C GLY A 54 13.67 6.70 2.46
N TRP A 55 13.43 7.87 1.86
CA TRP A 55 12.24 8.68 2.13
C TRP A 55 10.93 8.00 1.69
N GLN A 56 10.98 7.15 0.65
CA GLN A 56 9.80 6.42 0.18
C GLN A 56 9.31 5.45 1.26
N LEU A 57 10.21 4.64 1.82
CA LEU A 57 9.88 3.68 2.87
C LEU A 57 9.35 4.40 4.13
N GLU A 58 10.02 5.47 4.56
CA GLU A 58 9.58 6.25 5.74
C GLU A 58 8.17 6.83 5.56
N SER A 59 7.90 7.40 4.38
CA SER A 59 6.60 7.99 4.07
C SER A 59 5.51 6.94 3.97
N PHE A 60 5.82 5.80 3.33
CA PHE A 60 4.94 4.64 3.26
C PHE A 60 4.59 4.12 4.66
N GLN A 61 5.59 3.90 5.53
CA GLN A 61 5.37 3.36 6.88
C GLN A 61 4.45 4.27 7.71
N LYS A 62 4.65 5.59 7.65
CA LYS A 62 3.78 6.58 8.31
C LYS A 62 2.35 6.50 7.79
N ALA A 63 2.16 6.47 6.47
CA ALA A 63 0.86 6.39 5.83
C ALA A 63 0.13 5.07 6.11
N TYR A 64 0.85 3.95 6.06
CA TYR A 64 0.32 2.62 6.32
C TYR A 64 -0.04 2.43 7.79
N LYS A 65 0.78 2.92 8.72
CA LYS A 65 0.46 2.96 10.15
C LYS A 65 -0.84 3.73 10.41
N GLN A 66 -0.97 4.94 9.85
CA GLN A 66 -2.21 5.71 9.96
C GLN A 66 -3.42 4.93 9.42
N LYS A 67 -3.25 4.23 8.29
CA LYS A 67 -4.33 3.42 7.69
C LYS A 67 -4.73 2.25 8.58
N ILE A 68 -3.78 1.59 9.23
CA ILE A 68 -4.07 0.51 10.20
C ILE A 68 -4.86 1.07 11.39
N GLU A 69 -4.45 2.22 11.91
CA GLU A 69 -5.06 2.84 13.11
C GLU A 69 -6.44 3.45 12.84
N THR A 70 -6.64 4.07 11.67
CA THR A 70 -7.82 4.89 11.36
C THR A 70 -8.70 4.35 10.24
N GLY A 71 -8.26 3.31 9.54
CA GLY A 71 -8.89 2.80 8.31
C GLY A 71 -8.65 3.67 7.07
N LEU A 72 -7.98 4.82 7.19
CA LEU A 72 -7.79 5.79 6.11
C LEU A 72 -6.31 6.11 5.86
N SER A 73 -5.89 6.05 4.61
CA SER A 73 -4.59 6.60 4.17
C SER A 73 -4.62 8.13 4.20
N PRO A 74 -3.45 8.81 4.32
CA PRO A 74 -3.38 10.27 4.32
C PRO A 74 -4.07 10.91 3.11
N ILE A 75 -3.89 10.35 1.91
CA ILE A 75 -4.48 10.86 0.68
C ILE A 75 -5.99 10.67 0.66
N LYS A 76 -6.48 9.51 1.11
CA LYS A 76 -7.93 9.29 1.19
C LYS A 76 -8.56 10.26 2.19
N LYS A 77 -7.91 10.50 3.32
CA LYS A 77 -8.34 11.49 4.32
C LYS A 77 -8.37 12.90 3.74
N GLN A 78 -7.31 13.32 3.04
CA GLN A 78 -7.23 14.64 2.41
C GLN A 78 -8.33 14.84 1.37
N LYS A 79 -8.61 13.86 0.51
CA LYS A 79 -9.69 13.94 -0.48
C LYS A 79 -11.05 14.16 0.19
N LEU A 80 -11.36 13.38 1.21
CA LEU A 80 -12.61 13.52 1.97
C LEU A 80 -12.78 14.89 2.64
N GLN A 81 -11.68 15.56 3.01
CA GLN A 81 -11.71 16.89 3.63
C GLN A 81 -11.82 18.04 2.63
N ASN A 82 -11.53 17.78 1.35
CA ASN A 82 -11.56 18.78 0.28
C ASN A 82 -12.85 18.72 -0.57
N ASP A 83 -13.70 17.73 -0.31
CA ASP A 83 -14.98 17.52 -1.00
C ASP A 83 -16.16 18.22 -0.27
N ASP A 84 -15.86 19.04 0.76
CA ASP A 84 -16.76 19.94 1.49
C ASP A 84 -16.58 21.41 1.05
#